data_AF-A0A1M6E1Y3-F1
#
_entry.id   AF-A0A1M6E1Y3-F1
#
_cell.length_a   1.000
_cell.length_b   1.000
_cell.length_c   1.000
_cell.angle_alpha   90.00
_cell.angle_beta   90.00
_cell.angle_gamma   90.00
#
_symmetry.space_group_name_H-M   'P 1'
#
loop_
_entity.id
_entity.type
_entity.pdbx_description
1 polymer ?
#
loop_
_entity_poly.entity_id
_entity_poly.type
_entity_poly.pdbx_seq_one_letter_code
_entity_poly.pdbx_strand_id
1 'polypeptide(L)'
;MNIGKYFILLCLVFSGQVTGIQKDKQDLTQFDFPFLIGDWHLVNTLSGSGNDAEDYLSIRLQLKSSYMFAVQIHKKDSSVEYWEGDYTADGNTLTLGAKTLTPQVYSYSATHNQLMLNGVIFYKALSRALVGVWESHQISGYERTDTGVEQLQLILQPDFIFSIRVQNDRGKEVVHQGVYYTESDHLVFLFEDGEHDAKFELEANQMVLNLEDGAILATLKRIY
;
A
#
# COMPACT_ATOMS: atom_id res chain seq x y z
N MET A 1 -18.16 74.51 12.86
CA MET A 1 -18.04 74.38 14.33
C MET A 1 -18.75 73.08 14.68
N ASN A 2 -18.15 71.97 15.09
CA ASN A 2 -16.89 71.73 15.78
C ASN A 2 -16.26 70.42 15.30
N ILE A 3 -14.96 70.31 15.53
CA ILE A 3 -14.03 69.27 15.09
C ILE A 3 -14.18 68.01 15.95
N GLY A 4 -14.13 66.83 15.32
CA GLY A 4 -14.03 65.53 15.98
C GLY A 4 -13.19 64.58 15.14
N LYS A 5 -11.86 64.71 15.28
CA LYS A 5 -10.84 63.84 14.68
C LYS A 5 -10.96 62.43 15.25
N TYR A 6 -11.08 61.40 14.42
CA TYR A 6 -10.63 60.05 14.80
C TYR A 6 -9.92 59.33 13.68
N PHE A 7 -8.96 58.55 14.16
CA PHE A 7 -7.74 58.03 13.56
C PHE A 7 -7.98 56.93 12.52
N ILE A 8 -7.03 56.84 11.58
CA ILE A 8 -6.83 55.75 10.63
C ILE A 8 -6.63 54.42 11.38
N LEU A 9 -7.31 53.36 10.95
CA LEU A 9 -6.83 51.98 11.07
C LEU A 9 -6.96 51.29 9.71
N LEU A 10 -5.86 51.34 8.96
CA LEU A 10 -5.65 50.61 7.72
C LEU A 10 -5.31 49.15 8.07
N CYS A 11 -6.30 48.26 8.11
CA CYS A 11 -6.06 46.83 8.19
C CYS A 11 -5.68 46.29 6.80
N LEU A 12 -4.37 46.33 6.49
CA LEU A 12 -3.77 45.52 5.43
C LEU A 12 -3.82 44.05 5.84
N VAL A 13 -4.88 43.35 5.45
CA VAL A 13 -4.86 41.87 5.42
C VAL A 13 -3.98 41.45 4.24
N PHE A 14 -2.72 41.18 4.54
CA PHE A 14 -1.84 40.40 3.68
C PHE A 14 -2.39 38.98 3.61
N SER A 15 -3.22 38.69 2.60
CA SER A 15 -3.53 37.31 2.21
C SER A 15 -2.32 36.74 1.47
N GLY A 16 -1.27 36.40 2.22
CA GLY A 16 -0.21 35.55 1.70
C GLY A 16 -0.82 34.18 1.41
N GLN A 17 -1.01 33.87 0.13
CA GLN A 17 -1.25 32.49 -0.28
C GLN A 17 0.03 31.72 -0.03
N VAL A 18 0.08 31.04 1.12
CA VAL A 18 0.99 29.91 1.30
C VAL A 18 0.47 28.84 0.36
N THR A 19 1.06 28.74 -0.83
CA THR A 19 1.01 27.52 -1.62
C THR A 19 1.64 26.45 -0.75
N GLY A 20 0.80 25.69 -0.05
CA GLY A 20 1.22 24.47 0.60
C GLY A 20 1.83 23.59 -0.48
N ILE A 21 3.15 23.41 -0.42
CA ILE A 21 3.81 22.31 -1.09
C ILE A 21 3.15 21.07 -0.51
N GLN A 22 2.34 20.39 -1.32
CA GLN A 22 1.71 19.13 -0.99
C GLN A 22 2.85 18.11 -0.82
N LYS A 23 3.35 18.01 0.40
CA LYS A 23 4.41 17.08 0.78
C LYS A 23 3.73 15.76 1.12
N ASP A 24 3.27 15.08 0.08
CA ASP A 24 2.62 13.77 0.20
C ASP A 24 3.41 12.76 -0.65
N LYS A 25 4.71 12.64 -0.35
CA LYS A 25 5.49 11.46 -0.69
C LYS A 25 5.54 10.67 0.61
N GLN A 26 4.50 9.88 0.84
CA GLN A 26 4.46 8.97 1.98
C GLN A 26 5.50 7.89 1.72
N ASP A 27 6.65 8.02 2.36
CA ASP A 27 7.72 7.02 2.31
C ASP A 27 7.23 5.77 3.05
N LEU A 28 6.82 4.75 2.28
CA LEU A 28 6.26 3.51 2.83
C LEU A 28 7.25 2.74 3.70
N THR A 29 8.55 2.95 3.50
CA THR A 29 9.62 2.36 4.32
C THR A 29 9.58 2.85 5.77
N GLN A 30 8.97 4.01 6.02
CA GLN A 30 8.83 4.57 7.37
C GLN A 30 7.56 4.13 8.09
N PHE A 31 6.75 3.25 7.49
CA PHE A 31 5.51 2.79 8.10
C PHE A 31 5.75 1.64 9.07
N ASP A 32 5.35 1.80 10.33
CA ASP A 32 5.65 0.86 11.41
C ASP A 32 5.02 -0.53 11.27
N PHE A 33 3.94 -0.67 10.48
CA PHE A 33 3.12 -1.88 10.42
C PHE A 33 2.88 -2.38 8.99
N PRO A 34 3.91 -2.62 8.16
CA PRO A 34 3.76 -2.83 6.71
C PRO A 34 2.82 -3.99 6.36
N PHE A 35 2.73 -5.01 7.23
CA PHE A 35 1.80 -6.12 7.02
C PHE A 35 0.33 -5.76 7.14
N LEU A 36 -0.04 -4.62 7.75
CA LEU A 36 -1.42 -4.12 7.77
C LEU A 36 -1.85 -3.48 6.45
N ILE A 37 -0.93 -2.91 5.67
CA ILE A 37 -1.24 -2.19 4.43
C ILE A 37 -1.95 -3.10 3.45
N GLY A 38 -3.08 -2.68 2.89
CA GLY A 38 -3.72 -3.32 1.75
C GLY A 38 -5.22 -3.52 1.92
N ASP A 39 -5.78 -4.27 0.97
CA ASP A 39 -7.17 -4.67 0.94
C ASP A 39 -7.32 -6.08 1.54
N TRP A 40 -8.20 -6.23 2.52
CA TRP A 40 -8.43 -7.45 3.28
C TRP A 40 -9.86 -7.92 3.07
N HIS A 41 -10.05 -9.20 2.78
CA HIS A 41 -11.36 -9.78 2.49
C HIS A 41 -11.70 -10.92 3.45
N LEU A 42 -12.92 -10.85 3.97
CA LEU A 42 -13.62 -11.95 4.60
C LEU A 42 -14.80 -12.30 3.71
N VAL A 43 -14.89 -13.57 3.31
CA VAL A 43 -16.02 -14.07 2.54
C VAL A 43 -16.81 -15.02 3.41
N ASN A 44 -18.11 -14.81 3.46
CA ASN A 44 -19.01 -15.71 4.15
C ASN A 44 -19.15 -17.00 3.31
N THR A 45 -18.44 -18.05 3.68
CA THR A 45 -18.45 -19.35 2.98
C THR A 45 -19.61 -20.25 3.42
N LEU A 46 -20.62 -19.72 4.11
CA LEU A 46 -21.76 -20.47 4.63
C LEU A 46 -22.70 -20.93 3.51
N SER A 47 -22.27 -21.96 2.79
CA SER A 47 -23.16 -22.98 2.24
C SER A 47 -23.04 -24.21 3.14
N GLY A 48 -23.76 -24.25 4.26
CA GLY A 48 -24.01 -25.51 4.99
C GLY A 48 -23.50 -25.66 6.43
N SER A 49 -23.07 -24.62 7.15
CA SER A 49 -22.95 -24.69 8.62
C SER A 49 -23.99 -23.77 9.26
N GLY A 50 -24.77 -24.28 10.21
CA GLY A 50 -26.09 -23.78 10.63
C GLY A 50 -26.19 -22.39 11.28
N ASN A 51 -25.30 -21.45 10.99
CA ASN A 51 -25.45 -20.05 11.36
C ASN A 51 -25.89 -19.21 10.15
N ASP A 52 -27.15 -19.35 9.76
CA ASP A 52 -27.84 -18.36 8.90
C ASP A 52 -27.95 -16.97 9.55
N ALA A 53 -27.42 -16.77 10.76
CA ALA A 53 -27.51 -15.56 11.57
C ALA A 53 -26.71 -14.36 11.03
N GLU A 54 -25.62 -14.59 10.29
CA GLU A 54 -24.80 -13.50 9.74
C GLU A 54 -25.40 -12.98 8.42
N ASP A 55 -25.69 -11.68 8.35
CA ASP A 55 -26.40 -11.03 7.22
C ASP A 55 -25.46 -10.47 6.13
N TYR A 56 -24.20 -10.89 6.12
CA TYR A 56 -23.22 -10.45 5.12
C TYR A 56 -22.77 -11.58 4.18
N LEU A 57 -22.46 -11.21 2.94
CA LEU A 57 -21.80 -12.03 1.92
C LEU A 57 -20.28 -11.88 1.98
N SER A 58 -19.81 -10.64 2.13
CA SER A 58 -18.39 -10.34 2.24
C SER A 58 -18.14 -9.05 2.98
N ILE A 59 -16.98 -8.97 3.63
CA ILE A 59 -16.45 -7.74 4.22
C ILE A 59 -15.12 -7.44 3.54
N ARG A 60 -14.95 -6.21 3.06
CA ARG A 60 -13.66 -5.66 2.65
C ARG A 60 -13.22 -4.62 3.66
N LEU A 61 -12.03 -4.77 4.19
CA LEU A 61 -11.33 -3.79 5.03
C LEU A 61 -10.10 -3.29 4.26
N GLN A 62 -10.03 -2.00 3.98
CA GLN A 62 -8.84 -1.36 3.43
C GLN A 62 -8.10 -0.63 4.55
N LEU A 63 -6.78 -0.84 4.64
CA LEU A 63 -5.88 -0.11 5.54
C LEU A 63 -4.77 0.52 4.70
N LYS A 64 -4.60 1.83 4.81
CA LYS A 64 -3.61 2.61 4.06
C LYS A 64 -2.50 3.12 4.96
N SER A 65 -1.31 3.32 4.41
CA SER A 65 -0.16 3.85 5.13
C SER A 65 -0.44 5.22 5.74
N SER A 66 -1.34 6.01 5.12
CA SER A 66 -1.85 7.29 5.63
C SER A 66 -2.67 7.21 6.92
N TYR A 67 -2.75 6.04 7.56
CA TYR A 67 -3.60 5.76 8.73
C TYR A 67 -5.09 5.95 8.46
N MET A 68 -5.50 5.82 7.19
CA MET A 68 -6.89 5.84 6.77
C MET A 68 -7.38 4.41 6.54
N PHE A 69 -8.59 4.11 7.01
CA PHE A 69 -9.27 2.85 6.75
C PHE A 69 -10.57 3.07 6.00
N ALA A 70 -11.03 2.05 5.29
CA ALA A 70 -12.38 1.96 4.76
C ALA A 70 -12.94 0.55 4.97
N VAL A 71 -14.22 0.42 5.31
CA VAL A 71 -14.92 -0.85 5.42
C VAL A 71 -16.10 -0.87 4.47
N GLN A 72 -16.25 -1.97 3.75
CA GLN A 72 -17.39 -2.28 2.90
C GLN A 72 -17.97 -3.62 3.33
N ILE A 73 -19.25 -3.62 3.72
CA ILE A 73 -20.00 -4.86 4.00
C ILE A 73 -21.03 -5.04 2.90
N HIS A 74 -20.89 -6.11 2.13
CA HIS A 74 -21.92 -6.54 1.18
C HIS A 74 -22.88 -7.48 1.90
N LYS A 75 -24.15 -7.11 1.97
CA LYS A 75 -25.18 -7.89 2.65
C LYS A 75 -25.88 -8.88 1.74
N LYS A 76 -26.58 -9.85 2.34
CA LYS A 76 -27.37 -10.86 1.62
C LYS A 76 -28.56 -10.25 0.87
N ASP A 77 -29.10 -9.14 1.37
CA ASP A 77 -30.17 -8.37 0.72
C ASP A 77 -29.67 -7.49 -0.44
N SER A 78 -28.41 -7.63 -0.84
CA SER A 78 -27.71 -6.84 -1.86
C SER A 78 -27.46 -5.37 -1.49
N SER A 79 -27.76 -4.94 -0.27
CA SER A 79 -27.33 -3.63 0.23
C SER A 79 -25.83 -3.62 0.55
N VAL A 80 -25.25 -2.42 0.52
CA VAL A 80 -23.84 -2.20 0.87
C VAL A 80 -23.77 -1.16 1.98
N GLU A 81 -23.12 -1.54 3.09
CA GLU A 81 -22.73 -0.58 4.11
C GLU A 81 -21.28 -0.13 3.88
N TYR A 82 -21.04 1.18 4.04
CA TYR A 82 -19.74 1.81 3.86
C TYR A 82 -19.45 2.76 5.00
N TRP A 83 -18.23 2.71 5.52
CA TRP A 83 -17.68 3.78 6.34
C TRP A 83 -16.16 3.82 6.24
N GLU A 84 -15.60 4.99 6.55
CA GLU A 84 -14.17 5.26 6.51
C GLU A 84 -13.78 6.20 7.66
N GLY A 85 -12.48 6.31 7.92
CA GLY A 85 -11.94 7.25 8.90
C GLY A 85 -10.48 6.97 9.21
N ASP A 86 -9.99 7.57 10.30
CA ASP A 86 -8.65 7.30 10.80
C ASP A 86 -8.60 6.00 11.61
N TYR A 87 -7.50 5.27 11.51
CA TYR A 87 -7.16 4.18 12.42
C TYR A 87 -5.85 4.44 13.16
N THR A 88 -5.66 3.76 14.28
CA THR A 88 -4.36 3.63 14.93
C THR A 88 -4.06 2.15 15.12
N ALA A 89 -2.78 1.79 15.03
CA ALA A 89 -2.31 0.45 15.33
C ALA A 89 -1.12 0.52 16.29
N ASP A 90 -1.01 -0.49 17.14
CA ASP A 90 0.18 -0.80 17.91
C ASP A 90 0.57 -2.28 17.69
N GLY A 91 1.42 -2.86 18.53
CA GLY A 91 1.91 -4.23 18.33
C GLY A 91 0.83 -5.33 18.32
N ASN A 92 -0.37 -5.09 18.87
CA ASN A 92 -1.44 -6.10 18.90
C ASN A 92 -2.87 -5.53 18.89
N THR A 93 -3.03 -4.22 18.84
CA THR A 93 -4.33 -3.54 18.89
C THR A 93 -4.51 -2.67 17.65
N LEU A 94 -5.64 -2.86 16.96
CA LEU A 94 -6.09 -2.03 15.85
C LEU A 94 -7.35 -1.29 16.30
N THR A 95 -7.32 0.04 16.24
CA THR A 95 -8.47 0.90 16.57
C THR A 95 -8.95 1.59 15.31
N LEU A 96 -10.16 1.25 14.85
CA LEU A 96 -10.83 1.93 13.73
C LEU A 96 -11.68 3.09 14.27
N GLY A 97 -11.63 4.23 13.59
CA GLY A 97 -12.38 5.42 13.99
C GLY A 97 -11.80 6.07 15.24
N ALA A 98 -10.47 6.10 15.37
CA ALA A 98 -9.76 6.53 16.59
C ALA A 98 -10.11 7.95 17.06
N LYS A 99 -10.58 8.82 16.15
CA LYS A 99 -11.01 10.20 16.44
C LYS A 99 -12.52 10.36 16.56
N THR A 100 -13.29 9.26 16.58
CA THR A 100 -14.75 9.28 16.68
C THR A 100 -15.24 9.10 18.12
N LEU A 101 -16.53 9.33 18.36
CA LEU A 101 -17.15 9.09 19.68
C LEU A 101 -17.26 7.60 20.03
N THR A 102 -17.21 6.72 19.04
CA THR A 102 -17.41 5.27 19.18
C THR A 102 -16.32 4.52 18.40
N PRO A 103 -15.05 4.60 18.84
CA PRO A 103 -13.96 3.86 18.22
C PRO A 103 -14.16 2.35 18.38
N GLN A 104 -13.79 1.59 17.35
CA GLN A 104 -13.89 0.13 17.35
C GLN A 104 -12.50 -0.46 17.58
N VAL A 105 -12.32 -1.19 18.67
CA VAL A 105 -11.02 -1.73 19.11
C VAL A 105 -10.98 -3.23 18.88
N TYR A 106 -9.94 -3.70 18.20
CA TYR A 106 -9.71 -5.10 17.88
C TYR A 106 -8.33 -5.53 18.36
N SER A 107 -8.25 -6.72 18.95
CA SER A 107 -6.98 -7.44 19.00
C SER A 107 -6.67 -7.97 17.60
N TYR A 108 -5.43 -7.81 17.15
CA TYR A 108 -5.01 -8.28 15.84
C TYR A 108 -3.66 -8.99 15.83
N SER A 109 -3.47 -9.80 14.78
CA SER A 109 -2.17 -10.25 14.33
C SER A 109 -2.18 -10.35 12.81
N ALA A 110 -1.09 -9.98 12.15
CA ALA A 110 -0.98 -9.99 10.70
C ALA A 110 0.23 -10.79 10.22
N THR A 111 0.07 -11.48 9.10
CA THR A 111 1.15 -11.98 8.25
C THR A 111 1.13 -11.21 6.93
N HIS A 112 2.02 -11.55 5.99
CA HIS A 112 2.02 -10.95 4.65
C HIS A 112 0.72 -11.18 3.86
N ASN A 113 -0.08 -12.20 4.19
CA ASN A 113 -1.30 -12.58 3.46
C ASN A 113 -2.56 -12.78 4.32
N GLN A 114 -2.46 -12.75 5.65
CA GLN A 114 -3.58 -12.94 6.57
C GLN A 114 -3.63 -11.84 7.64
N LEU A 115 -4.83 -11.37 7.95
CA LEU A 115 -5.10 -10.45 9.05
C LEU A 115 -6.15 -11.09 9.95
N MET A 116 -5.78 -11.43 11.18
CA MET A 116 -6.71 -11.92 12.19
C MET A 116 -7.18 -10.76 13.05
N LEU A 117 -8.50 -10.52 13.14
CA LEU A 117 -9.14 -9.53 13.99
C LEU A 117 -10.11 -10.21 14.95
N ASN A 118 -9.85 -10.15 16.26
CA ASN A 118 -10.68 -10.81 17.28
C ASN A 118 -11.02 -12.29 16.95
N GLY A 119 -10.08 -13.02 16.34
CA GLY A 119 -10.25 -14.42 15.94
C GLY A 119 -10.88 -14.64 14.56
N VAL A 120 -11.33 -13.59 13.87
CA VAL A 120 -11.82 -13.66 12.48
C VAL A 120 -10.67 -13.41 11.52
N ILE A 121 -10.49 -14.29 10.53
CA ILE A 121 -9.38 -14.21 9.58
C ILE A 121 -9.84 -13.57 8.26
N PHE A 122 -9.16 -12.50 7.88
CA PHE A 122 -9.24 -11.87 6.57
C PHE A 122 -8.03 -12.29 5.73
N TYR A 123 -8.23 -12.37 4.42
CA TYR A 123 -7.19 -12.67 3.44
C TYR A 123 -6.88 -11.45 2.58
N LYS A 124 -5.60 -11.20 2.33
CA LYS A 124 -5.16 -10.06 1.53
C LYS A 124 -5.61 -10.23 0.08
N ALA A 125 -6.17 -9.17 -0.51
CA ALA A 125 -6.59 -9.16 -1.91
C ALA A 125 -5.38 -9.22 -2.83
N LEU A 126 -5.43 -10.17 -3.75
CA LEU A 126 -4.38 -10.37 -4.72
C LEU A 126 -4.62 -9.54 -5.98
N SER A 127 -3.66 -8.69 -6.34
CA SER A 127 -3.59 -8.14 -7.70
C SER A 127 -3.07 -9.19 -8.67
N ARG A 128 -4.00 -9.92 -9.32
CA ARG A 128 -3.65 -10.96 -10.29
C ARG A 128 -2.82 -10.45 -11.46
N ALA A 129 -2.93 -9.16 -11.77
CA ALA A 129 -2.16 -8.54 -12.83
C ALA A 129 -0.68 -8.37 -12.45
N LEU A 130 -0.32 -8.35 -11.17
CA LEU A 130 1.09 -8.27 -10.74
C LEU A 130 1.77 -9.63 -10.68
N VAL A 131 1.04 -10.66 -10.25
CA VAL A 131 1.58 -12.02 -10.08
C VAL A 131 2.13 -12.54 -11.40
N GLY A 132 3.36 -13.07 -11.37
CA GLY A 132 3.98 -13.68 -12.53
C GLY A 132 5.50 -13.65 -12.48
N VAL A 133 6.10 -14.14 -13.55
CA VAL A 133 7.55 -14.03 -13.79
C VAL A 133 7.78 -12.92 -14.80
N TRP A 134 8.58 -11.95 -14.40
CA TRP A 134 8.91 -10.75 -15.14
C TRP A 134 10.39 -10.73 -15.47
N GLU A 135 10.74 -10.53 -16.73
CA GLU A 135 12.14 -10.46 -17.16
C GLU A 135 12.44 -9.15 -17.87
N SER A 136 13.61 -8.59 -17.59
CA SER A 136 14.08 -7.36 -18.20
C SER A 136 14.17 -7.48 -19.72
N HIS A 137 13.41 -6.64 -20.40
CA HIS A 137 13.55 -6.40 -21.82
C HIS A 137 14.51 -5.24 -22.11
N GLN A 138 14.44 -4.20 -21.26
CA GLN A 138 15.32 -3.04 -21.31
C GLN A 138 15.64 -2.60 -19.88
N ILE A 139 16.88 -2.21 -19.63
CA ILE A 139 17.34 -1.64 -18.36
C ILE A 139 18.02 -0.31 -18.68
N SER A 140 17.77 0.70 -17.87
CA SER A 140 18.34 2.04 -17.96
C SER A 140 18.43 2.61 -16.54
N GLY A 141 18.74 3.90 -16.40
CA GLY A 141 18.92 4.55 -15.09
C GLY A 141 20.31 5.12 -14.95
N TYR A 142 20.45 6.11 -14.05
CA TYR A 142 21.67 6.88 -13.93
C TYR A 142 22.82 6.10 -13.25
N GLU A 143 22.51 5.04 -12.51
CA GLU A 143 23.51 4.15 -11.88
C GLU A 143 23.69 2.83 -12.63
N ARG A 144 23.03 2.62 -13.78
CA ARG A 144 23.18 1.36 -14.54
C ARG A 144 24.66 1.08 -14.85
N THR A 145 25.41 2.10 -15.27
CA THR A 145 26.83 1.95 -15.64
C THR A 145 27.71 1.59 -14.45
N ASP A 146 27.38 2.09 -13.26
CA ASP A 146 28.15 1.85 -12.03
C ASP A 146 27.81 0.49 -11.41
N THR A 147 26.54 0.08 -11.49
CA THR A 147 26.04 -1.21 -10.99
C THR A 147 26.32 -2.37 -11.96
N GLY A 148 26.49 -2.08 -13.25
CA GLY A 148 26.76 -3.07 -14.30
C GLY A 148 25.60 -4.03 -14.56
N VAL A 149 24.38 -3.66 -14.18
CA VAL A 149 23.19 -4.53 -14.30
C VAL A 149 22.84 -4.75 -15.78
N GLU A 150 22.81 -6.03 -16.17
CA GLU A 150 22.49 -6.48 -17.53
C GLU A 150 21.19 -7.28 -17.61
N GLN A 151 20.86 -8.04 -16.56
CA GLN A 151 19.61 -8.80 -16.49
C GLN A 151 18.94 -8.61 -15.13
N LEU A 152 17.61 -8.50 -15.14
CA LEU A 152 16.76 -8.46 -13.97
C LEU A 152 15.58 -9.40 -14.19
N GLN A 153 15.39 -10.34 -13.27
CA GLN A 153 14.20 -11.18 -13.19
C GLN A 153 13.48 -10.89 -11.87
N LEU A 154 12.18 -10.61 -11.93
CA LEU A 154 11.31 -10.40 -10.80
C LEU A 154 10.20 -11.45 -10.81
N ILE A 155 10.08 -12.19 -9.73
CA ILE A 155 9.01 -13.18 -9.51
C ILE A 155 8.12 -12.64 -8.41
N LEU A 156 6.84 -12.46 -8.70
CA LEU A 156 5.80 -12.07 -7.73
C LEU A 156 4.81 -13.21 -7.59
N GLN A 157 4.76 -13.83 -6.41
CA GLN A 157 3.90 -14.98 -6.16
C GLN A 157 2.51 -14.57 -5.64
N PRO A 158 1.48 -15.43 -5.80
CA PRO A 158 0.13 -15.18 -5.30
C PRO A 158 0.02 -15.03 -3.78
N ASP A 159 0.99 -15.56 -3.04
CA ASP A 159 1.08 -15.52 -1.59
C ASP A 159 1.96 -14.36 -1.10
N PHE A 160 2.19 -13.34 -1.93
CA PHE A 160 2.95 -12.14 -1.58
C PHE A 160 4.44 -12.38 -1.30
N ILE A 161 4.98 -13.53 -1.73
CA ILE A 161 6.43 -13.77 -1.76
C ILE A 161 7.03 -13.23 -3.05
N PHE A 162 8.20 -12.60 -2.98
CA PHE A 162 8.96 -12.21 -4.16
C PHE A 162 10.34 -12.87 -4.24
N SER A 163 10.88 -12.91 -5.45
CA SER A 163 12.31 -13.08 -5.69
C SER A 163 12.76 -12.11 -6.78
N ILE A 164 13.82 -11.36 -6.51
CA ILE A 164 14.49 -10.54 -7.52
C ILE A 164 15.90 -11.10 -7.74
N ARG A 165 16.24 -11.37 -8.99
CA ARG A 165 17.55 -11.84 -9.43
C ARG A 165 18.13 -10.79 -10.35
N VAL A 166 19.32 -10.32 -10.03
CA VAL A 166 20.05 -9.33 -10.81
C VAL A 166 21.39 -9.93 -11.23
N GLN A 167 21.70 -9.87 -12.52
CA GLN A 167 22.98 -10.31 -13.08
C GLN A 167 23.71 -9.14 -13.72
N ASN A 168 25.01 -9.06 -13.48
CA ASN A 168 25.86 -8.05 -14.09
C ASN A 168 26.60 -8.55 -15.35
N ASP A 169 27.29 -7.64 -16.02
CA ASP A 169 28.12 -7.87 -17.22
C ASP A 169 29.22 -8.94 -17.07
N ARG A 170 29.66 -9.22 -15.84
CA ARG A 170 30.64 -10.27 -15.50
C ARG A 170 29.99 -11.60 -15.15
N GLY A 171 28.66 -11.70 -15.23
CA GLY A 171 27.90 -12.89 -14.89
C GLY A 171 27.71 -13.12 -13.38
N LYS A 172 28.12 -12.16 -12.53
CA LYS A 172 27.84 -12.22 -11.09
C LYS A 172 26.35 -12.00 -10.85
N GLU A 173 25.78 -12.85 -10.02
CA GLU A 173 24.37 -12.82 -9.66
C GLU A 173 24.17 -12.40 -8.20
N VAL A 174 23.12 -11.61 -7.96
CA VAL A 174 22.58 -11.32 -6.63
C VAL A 174 21.10 -11.68 -6.63
N VAL A 175 20.65 -12.35 -5.58
CA VAL A 175 19.24 -12.74 -5.40
C VAL A 175 18.75 -12.22 -4.06
N HIS A 176 17.65 -11.48 -4.08
CA HIS A 176 16.89 -11.15 -2.86
C HIS A 176 15.55 -11.89 -2.89
N GLN A 177 15.11 -12.31 -1.71
CA GLN A 177 13.84 -13.00 -1.49
C GLN A 177 13.20 -12.46 -0.22
N GLY A 178 11.88 -12.42 -0.21
CA GLY A 178 11.14 -11.94 0.93
C GLY A 178 9.67 -11.78 0.58
N VAL A 179 9.02 -10.80 1.20
CA VAL A 179 7.60 -10.51 1.01
C VAL A 179 7.42 -9.14 0.37
N TYR A 180 6.40 -9.00 -0.46
CA TYR A 180 6.07 -7.72 -1.08
C TYR A 180 4.68 -7.25 -0.68
N TYR A 181 4.49 -5.94 -0.69
CA TYR A 181 3.17 -5.33 -0.60
C TYR A 181 3.09 -4.14 -1.55
N THR A 182 1.87 -3.71 -1.83
CA THR A 182 1.60 -2.62 -2.75
C THR A 182 0.65 -1.61 -2.15
N GLU A 183 0.90 -0.34 -2.45
CA GLU A 183 -0.07 0.73 -2.22
C GLU A 183 0.02 1.71 -3.40
N SER A 184 -1.10 1.94 -4.08
CA SER A 184 -1.12 2.77 -5.29
C SER A 184 -0.13 2.26 -6.36
N ASP A 185 0.82 3.09 -6.79
CA ASP A 185 1.89 2.75 -7.75
C ASP A 185 3.17 2.22 -7.06
N HIS A 186 3.17 2.09 -5.74
CA HIS A 186 4.31 1.59 -5.00
C HIS A 186 4.27 0.07 -4.85
N LEU A 187 5.44 -0.55 -5.02
CA LEU A 187 5.74 -1.95 -4.77
C LEU A 187 6.93 -1.99 -3.82
N VAL A 188 6.67 -2.38 -2.58
CA VAL A 188 7.71 -2.45 -1.54
C VAL A 188 8.14 -3.89 -1.36
N PHE A 189 9.46 -4.10 -1.36
CA PHE A 189 10.12 -5.37 -1.11
C PHE A 189 10.68 -5.39 0.31
N LEU A 190 10.24 -6.33 1.15
CA LEU A 190 10.75 -6.56 2.51
C LEU A 190 11.51 -7.87 2.55
N PHE A 191 12.77 -7.85 2.97
CA PHE A 191 13.65 -9.02 3.05
C PHE A 191 14.57 -8.93 4.28
N GLU A 192 15.34 -9.98 4.57
CA GLU A 192 16.07 -10.12 5.84
C GLU A 192 16.99 -8.93 6.15
N ASP A 193 17.66 -8.39 5.12
CA ASP A 193 18.66 -7.34 5.26
C ASP A 193 18.13 -5.92 5.00
N GLY A 194 16.82 -5.75 4.79
CA GLY A 194 16.23 -4.42 4.61
C GLY A 194 14.96 -4.39 3.77
N GLU A 195 14.68 -3.20 3.26
CA GLU A 195 13.53 -2.94 2.41
C GLU A 195 13.88 -2.02 1.25
N HIS A 196 13.14 -2.18 0.16
CA HIS A 196 13.25 -1.31 -1.01
C HIS A 196 11.86 -0.89 -1.48
N ASP A 197 11.66 0.42 -1.61
CA ASP A 197 10.51 0.99 -2.31
C ASP A 197 10.79 1.08 -3.81
N ALA A 198 9.79 0.74 -4.61
CA ALA A 198 9.83 0.82 -6.06
C ALA A 198 8.52 1.38 -6.57
N LYS A 199 8.57 2.13 -7.67
CA LYS A 199 7.37 2.53 -8.41
C LYS A 199 7.17 1.61 -9.60
N PHE A 200 5.93 1.23 -9.87
CA PHE A 200 5.60 0.41 -11.02
C PHE A 200 4.44 0.98 -11.83
N GLU A 201 4.54 0.84 -13.15
CA GLU A 201 3.42 0.99 -14.08
C GLU A 201 3.19 -0.33 -14.79
N LEU A 202 1.93 -0.74 -14.92
CA LEU A 202 1.57 -2.04 -15.45
C LEU A 202 0.62 -1.89 -16.63
N GLU A 203 1.04 -2.40 -17.79
CA GLU A 203 0.21 -2.52 -18.99
C GLU A 203 0.26 -3.96 -19.51
N ALA A 204 -0.76 -4.74 -19.16
CA ALA A 204 -0.93 -6.15 -19.53
C ALA A 204 0.30 -7.04 -19.19
N ASN A 205 1.15 -7.30 -20.18
CA ASN A 205 2.35 -8.14 -20.08
C ASN A 205 3.65 -7.33 -20.03
N GLN A 206 3.55 -6.02 -19.80
CA GLN A 206 4.68 -5.13 -19.62
C GLN A 206 4.58 -4.42 -18.28
N MET A 207 5.67 -4.41 -17.54
CA MET A 207 5.82 -3.65 -16.30
C MET A 207 7.00 -2.69 -16.48
N VAL A 208 6.80 -1.40 -16.20
CA VAL A 208 7.90 -0.46 -16.01
C VAL A 208 8.16 -0.39 -14.52
N LEU A 209 9.34 -0.82 -14.10
CA LEU A 209 9.79 -0.82 -12.71
C LEU A 209 10.85 0.26 -12.53
N ASN A 210 10.60 1.18 -11.61
CA ASN A 210 11.51 2.24 -11.22
C ASN A 210 11.99 1.97 -9.78
N LEU A 211 13.26 1.58 -9.66
CA LEU A 211 13.92 1.29 -8.39
C LEU A 211 14.74 2.52 -7.96
N GLU A 212 14.72 2.79 -6.65
CA GLU A 212 15.57 3.80 -6.00
C GLU A 212 15.50 5.17 -6.68
N ASP A 213 14.28 5.66 -6.96
CA ASP A 213 14.01 6.97 -7.57
C ASP A 213 14.76 7.21 -8.92
N GLY A 214 15.00 6.14 -9.69
CA GLY A 214 15.53 6.20 -11.06
C GLY A 214 16.96 5.69 -11.21
N ALA A 215 17.57 5.19 -10.12
CA ALA A 215 18.90 4.57 -10.19
C ALA A 215 18.89 3.40 -11.19
N ILE A 216 17.82 2.59 -11.13
CA ILE A 216 17.53 1.54 -12.10
C ILE A 216 16.09 1.71 -12.60
N LEU A 217 15.93 1.88 -13.91
CA LEU A 217 14.65 1.89 -14.60
C LEU A 217 14.60 0.70 -15.56
N ALA A 218 13.75 -0.28 -15.28
CA ALA A 218 13.64 -1.50 -16.04
C ALA A 218 12.26 -1.64 -16.69
N THR A 219 12.22 -1.91 -17.99
CA THR A 219 11.02 -2.40 -18.66
C THR A 219 11.07 -3.92 -18.68
N LEU A 220 10.13 -4.55 -17.99
CA LEU A 220 10.01 -5.99 -17.82
C LEU A 220 8.87 -6.52 -18.69
N LYS A 221 9.04 -7.74 -19.21
CA LYS A 221 8.00 -8.50 -19.90
C LYS A 221 7.61 -9.72 -19.08
N ARG A 222 6.30 -9.98 -19.03
CA ARG A 222 5.78 -11.20 -18.41
C ARG A 222 6.12 -12.41 -19.27
N ILE A 223 6.68 -13.43 -18.63
CA ILE A 223 6.98 -14.72 -19.26
C ILE A 223 5.91 -15.77 -18.90
N TYR A 224 5.42 -15.73 -17.65
CA TYR A 224 4.40 -16.61 -17.10
C TYR A 224 3.42 -15.85 -16.21
#